data_AF-A0A7X6VWM4-F1
#
_entry.id   AF-A0A7X6VWM4-F1
#
_cell.length_a   1.000
_cell.length_b   1.000
_cell.length_c   1.000
_cell.angle_alpha   90.00
_cell.angle_beta   90.00
_cell.angle_gamma   90.00
#
_symmetry.space_group_name_H-M   'P 1'
#
loop_
_entity.id
_entity.type
_entity.pdbx_description
1 polymer ?
#
loop_
_entity_poly.entity_id
_entity_poly.type
_entity_poly.pdbx_seq_one_letter_code
_entity_poly.pdbx_strand_id
1 'polypeptide(L)'
;MADENGRREALSIFRCNGITKAYIEVYRSGLTIDKESLTEVKEFFLKNGIEVVGGIATVPGGDFGVKQEGQLDWFNWQAQKTQDDLKGVMRMAASVFDEFVVDDFLCTGDTSQISKAAKGDRSWSQYRMDLLSELSTKIFIEPAKEVNPDISMIIKYPQWYDRFHLFGYDVERKPGIFDKVWVGTETRGQFTQRFGFVQPYNGFISYRWMSDLAGSKMGGAWFDHGDCDANDFIEQAWQTTLAGAKEIVFFNYYDFVNGHAAHHLVRTQFSQLANLAKYVAENPVEGIAAYKPQHSDAGGDLYLMDYIGTLGIPLIPYFQYPQDAEVVFLPTQAAKDPDILAKIEKSLEKGVTIVFTTGFLSNANNGKQIAELAGIEYPLNSTPIKADGVINSGKYEKIKLGLDLEGIPVLTNGKSLLNAVFDSKEIPFFIKSEYKAGTIFTLNSHTFSQADFDAVGEVLLSPKPLGLLEIPTIWANTIRNEIVSPLNFKLNAPTRIVVQPMGDSAWMFHNYNQTNKDFSFSKPGLSKMKLINVFTEEVLPTNGDTLKLSLQPRSRIWVKNESN
;
A
#
# COMPACT_ATOMS: atom_id res chain seq x y z
N MET A 1 21.24 23.83 9.87
CA MET A 1 20.44 25.00 10.29
C MET A 1 20.97 25.66 11.58
N ALA A 2 22.19 25.32 12.04
CA ALA A 2 22.75 25.79 13.30
C ALA A 2 23.24 27.26 13.27
N ASP A 3 23.32 27.86 12.08
CA ASP A 3 23.73 29.26 11.89
C ASP A 3 22.90 29.92 10.77
N GLU A 4 23.15 31.21 10.53
CA GLU A 4 22.46 31.98 9.49
C GLU A 4 22.66 31.40 8.09
N ASN A 5 23.86 30.90 7.78
CA ASN A 5 24.16 30.30 6.48
C ASN A 5 23.30 29.05 6.22
N GLY A 6 23.27 28.13 7.18
CA GLY A 6 22.48 26.90 7.08
C GLY A 6 20.98 27.18 7.06
N ARG A 7 20.51 28.27 7.68
CA ARG A 7 19.10 28.70 7.60
C ARG A 7 18.74 29.25 6.22
N ARG A 8 19.61 30.09 5.64
CA ARG A 8 19.45 30.58 4.26
C ARG A 8 19.46 29.45 3.24
N GLU A 9 20.35 28.48 3.42
CA GLU A 9 20.41 27.27 2.59
C GLU A 9 19.12 26.45 2.69
N ALA A 10 18.64 26.18 3.91
CA ALA A 10 17.38 25.47 4.12
C ALA A 10 16.20 26.15 3.39
N LEU A 11 16.09 27.46 3.53
CA LEU A 11 15.03 28.23 2.85
C LEU A 11 15.15 28.17 1.33
N SER A 12 16.38 28.20 0.79
CA SER A 12 16.64 28.04 -0.64
C SER A 12 16.17 26.67 -1.14
N ILE A 13 16.52 25.60 -0.42
CA ILE A 13 16.12 24.22 -0.71
C ILE A 13 14.59 24.10 -0.69
N PHE A 14 13.93 24.63 0.33
CA PHE A 14 12.48 24.55 0.44
C PHE A 14 11.80 25.25 -0.75
N ARG A 15 12.22 26.48 -1.05
CA ARG A 15 11.63 27.28 -2.13
C ARG A 15 11.87 26.66 -3.51
N CYS A 16 13.08 26.17 -3.80
CA CYS A 16 13.38 25.62 -5.12
C CYS A 16 12.71 24.27 -5.39
N ASN A 17 12.27 23.57 -4.33
CA ASN A 17 11.51 22.32 -4.43
C ASN A 17 10.01 22.49 -4.17
N GLY A 18 9.51 23.73 -4.02
CA GLY A 18 8.10 24.00 -3.77
C GLY A 18 7.58 23.49 -2.42
N ILE A 19 8.47 23.30 -1.44
CA ILE A 19 8.12 22.81 -0.11
C ILE A 19 7.52 23.98 0.69
N THR A 20 6.30 23.77 1.19
CA THR A 20 5.52 24.77 1.93
C THR A 20 5.39 24.48 3.43
N LYS A 21 5.78 23.27 3.86
CA LYS A 21 5.66 22.80 5.25
C LYS A 21 6.92 22.06 5.70
N ALA A 22 7.36 22.32 6.92
CA ALA A 22 8.48 21.65 7.59
C ALA A 22 7.96 20.76 8.73
N TYR A 23 8.34 19.49 8.71
CA TYR A 23 8.18 18.57 9.84
C TYR A 23 9.49 18.54 10.63
N ILE A 24 9.47 19.03 11.87
CA ILE A 24 10.64 19.18 12.71
C ILE A 24 10.62 18.11 13.79
N GLU A 25 11.53 17.15 13.64
CA GLU A 25 11.69 16.08 14.62
C GLU A 25 12.34 16.59 15.91
N VAL A 26 11.68 16.35 17.04
CA VAL A 26 12.13 16.78 18.37
C VAL A 26 13.00 15.73 19.06
N TYR A 27 12.82 14.46 18.67
CA TYR A 27 13.52 13.31 19.22
C TYR A 27 13.70 12.19 18.19
N ARG A 28 14.91 11.59 18.18
CA ARG A 28 15.22 10.32 17.53
C ARG A 28 16.44 9.66 18.15
N SER A 29 16.33 8.35 18.45
CA SER A 29 17.45 7.49 18.84
C SER A 29 18.34 8.06 19.96
N GLY A 30 17.72 8.59 21.01
CA GLY A 30 18.43 9.16 22.18
C GLY A 30 18.83 10.63 22.04
N LEU A 31 18.70 11.23 20.85
CA LEU A 31 18.88 12.66 20.66
C LEU A 31 17.56 13.38 20.90
N THR A 32 17.51 14.23 21.93
CA THR A 32 16.41 15.19 22.17
C THR A 32 16.94 16.59 21.90
N ILE A 33 16.20 17.39 21.12
CA ILE A 33 16.57 18.79 20.87
C ILE A 33 15.98 19.69 21.95
N ASP A 34 16.75 20.67 22.42
CA ASP A 34 16.30 21.63 23.43
C ASP A 34 15.21 22.58 22.91
N LYS A 35 14.44 23.12 23.85
CA LYS A 35 13.27 23.96 23.58
C LYS A 35 13.65 25.22 22.82
N GLU A 36 14.74 25.87 23.21
CA GLU A 36 15.20 27.13 22.65
C GLU A 36 15.55 26.97 21.17
N SER A 37 16.32 25.92 20.83
CA SER A 37 16.67 25.57 19.44
C SER A 37 15.42 25.26 18.59
N LEU A 38 14.47 24.48 19.12
CA LEU A 38 13.22 24.17 18.41
C LEU A 38 12.37 25.42 18.16
N THR A 39 12.28 26.31 19.16
CA THR A 39 11.54 27.57 19.05
C THR A 39 12.16 28.46 17.99
N GLU A 40 13.49 28.60 17.99
CA GLU A 40 14.20 29.43 17.01
C GLU A 40 13.99 28.93 15.57
N VAL A 41 14.05 27.61 15.34
CA VAL A 41 13.82 27.02 14.02
C VAL A 41 12.34 27.15 13.60
N LYS A 42 11.38 26.93 14.52
CA LYS A 42 9.95 27.15 14.26
C LYS A 42 9.69 28.59 13.81
N GLU A 43 10.16 29.57 14.60
CA GLU A 43 9.98 30.99 14.30
C GLU A 43 10.64 31.40 12.99
N PHE A 44 11.84 30.85 12.69
CA PHE A 44 12.51 31.08 11.42
C PHE A 44 11.66 30.65 10.22
N PHE A 45 11.09 29.44 10.24
CA PHE A 45 10.27 28.94 9.14
C PHE A 45 8.95 29.72 9.02
N LEU A 46 8.26 29.97 10.14
CA LEU A 46 7.00 30.72 10.14
C LEU A 46 7.19 32.15 9.62
N LYS A 47 8.25 32.84 10.04
CA LYS A 47 8.59 34.19 9.53
C LYS A 47 8.83 34.21 8.01
N ASN A 48 9.22 33.07 7.43
CA ASN A 48 9.47 32.92 6.01
C ASN A 48 8.32 32.26 5.23
N GLY A 49 7.14 32.11 5.86
CA GLY A 49 5.93 31.59 5.21
C GLY A 49 5.94 30.07 4.99
N ILE A 50 6.70 29.33 5.79
CA ILE A 50 6.72 27.87 5.78
C ILE A 50 5.96 27.38 7.01
N GLU A 51 4.93 26.56 6.81
CA GLU A 51 4.17 25.93 7.89
C GLU A 51 5.07 24.98 8.68
N VAL A 52 4.79 24.80 9.99
CA VAL A 52 5.64 23.99 10.85
C VAL A 52 4.81 23.02 11.66
N VAL A 53 5.21 21.75 11.64
CA VAL A 53 4.66 20.66 12.44
C VAL A 53 5.81 20.04 13.24
N GLY A 54 5.63 19.84 14.55
CA GLY A 54 6.60 19.08 15.34
C GLY A 54 6.43 17.59 15.09
N GLY A 55 7.46 16.77 15.35
CA GLY A 55 7.31 15.32 15.22
C GLY A 55 8.28 14.53 16.09
N ILE A 56 8.04 13.23 16.24
CA ILE A 56 8.90 12.33 17.00
C ILE A 56 9.04 10.96 16.32
N ALA A 57 10.28 10.48 16.19
CA ALA A 57 10.56 9.09 15.85
C ALA A 57 10.78 8.28 17.13
N THR A 58 9.84 7.40 17.46
CA THR A 58 9.82 6.65 18.72
C THR A 58 10.72 5.42 18.67
N VAL A 59 12.03 5.64 18.57
CA VAL A 59 13.07 4.60 18.63
C VAL A 59 14.03 4.84 19.81
N PRO A 60 14.48 3.78 20.51
CA PRO A 60 15.40 3.90 21.64
C PRO A 60 16.80 4.36 21.22
N GLY A 61 17.54 4.93 22.16
CA GLY A 61 18.97 5.21 21.97
C GLY A 61 19.61 5.86 23.19
N GLY A 62 20.91 5.63 23.36
CA GLY A 62 21.64 6.07 24.55
C GLY A 62 20.98 5.56 25.84
N ASP A 63 20.76 6.47 26.78
CA ASP A 63 19.99 6.23 28.01
C ASP A 63 18.53 6.71 27.87
N PHE A 64 17.95 6.75 26.67
CA PHE A 64 16.55 7.16 26.47
C PHE A 64 15.67 5.95 26.16
N GLY A 65 14.66 5.73 27.01
CA GLY A 65 13.79 4.57 27.02
C GLY A 65 14.52 3.23 27.15
N VAL A 66 13.77 2.15 26.99
CA VAL A 66 14.31 0.77 27.04
C VAL A 66 14.10 0.12 25.68
N LYS A 67 15.16 -0.45 25.11
CA LYS A 67 15.07 -1.22 23.86
C LYS A 67 14.32 -2.53 24.10
N GLN A 68 13.50 -2.93 23.13
CA GLN A 68 12.78 -4.20 23.15
C GLN A 68 13.71 -5.41 23.09
N GLU A 69 13.24 -6.54 23.60
CA GLU A 69 13.74 -7.89 23.29
C GLU A 69 13.00 -8.42 22.06
N GLY A 70 13.45 -8.01 20.86
CA GLY A 70 12.92 -8.42 19.57
C GLY A 70 13.95 -8.19 18.45
N GLN A 71 13.62 -8.59 17.22
CA GLN A 71 14.56 -8.52 16.08
C GLN A 71 14.85 -7.08 15.62
N LEU A 72 13.88 -6.18 15.77
CA LEU A 72 14.00 -4.79 15.35
C LEU A 72 14.34 -3.86 16.53
N ASP A 73 14.90 -2.69 16.23
CA ASP A 73 15.37 -1.73 17.23
C ASP A 73 14.25 -0.76 17.70
N TRP A 74 13.20 -1.31 18.30
CA TRP A 74 12.07 -0.51 18.82
C TRP A 74 12.04 -0.45 20.35
N PHE A 75 11.14 0.37 20.89
CA PHE A 75 10.95 0.49 22.33
C PHE A 75 10.26 -0.73 22.94
N ASN A 76 10.67 -1.06 24.17
CA ASN A 76 9.85 -1.77 25.13
C ASN A 76 8.88 -0.76 25.76
N TRP A 77 7.61 -0.83 25.36
CA TRP A 77 6.57 0.08 25.82
C TRP A 77 6.01 -0.24 27.20
N GLN A 78 6.25 -1.45 27.70
CA GLN A 78 5.83 -1.86 29.03
C GLN A 78 6.77 -1.30 30.12
N ALA A 79 8.01 -0.94 29.77
CA ALA A 79 8.97 -0.35 30.68
C ALA A 79 8.55 1.08 31.09
N GLN A 80 8.42 1.32 32.40
CA GLN A 80 8.03 2.64 32.94
C GLN A 80 8.97 3.77 32.49
N LYS A 81 10.27 3.49 32.41
CA LYS A 81 11.28 4.43 31.92
C LYS A 81 10.95 4.95 30.51
N THR A 82 10.61 4.07 29.58
CA THR A 82 10.18 4.46 28.22
C THR A 82 8.99 5.42 28.27
N GLN A 83 8.01 5.13 29.12
CA GLN A 83 6.81 5.95 29.24
C GLN A 83 7.11 7.33 29.83
N ASP A 84 7.93 7.39 30.88
CA ASP A 84 8.27 8.63 31.56
C ASP A 84 9.13 9.55 30.69
N ASP A 85 10.14 8.99 30.01
CA ASP A 85 11.02 9.72 29.10
C ASP A 85 10.20 10.38 27.96
N LEU A 86 9.30 9.62 27.33
CA LEU A 86 8.46 10.13 26.23
C LEU A 86 7.45 11.19 26.71
N LYS A 87 6.84 11.03 27.89
CA LYS A 87 5.96 12.05 28.47
C LYS A 87 6.69 13.39 28.67
N GLY A 88 7.95 13.34 29.08
CA GLY A 88 8.80 14.52 29.20
C GLY A 88 8.98 15.25 27.86
N VAL A 89 9.32 14.50 26.81
CA VAL A 89 9.45 15.04 25.45
C VAL A 89 8.14 15.65 24.96
N MET A 90 7.00 14.99 25.20
CA MET A 90 5.70 15.46 24.73
C MET A 90 5.27 16.77 25.40
N ARG A 91 5.51 16.95 26.71
CA ARG A 91 5.25 18.23 27.38
C ARG A 91 6.13 19.36 26.83
N MET A 92 7.41 19.08 26.59
CA MET A 92 8.33 20.05 26.00
C MET A 92 7.86 20.44 24.59
N ALA A 93 7.59 19.46 23.74
CA ALA A 93 7.18 19.66 22.35
C ALA A 93 5.86 20.45 22.25
N ALA A 94 4.87 20.12 23.08
CA ALA A 94 3.59 20.83 23.11
C ALA A 94 3.71 22.30 23.57
N SER A 95 4.78 22.66 24.28
CA SER A 95 5.07 24.06 24.62
C SER A 95 5.67 24.86 23.45
N VAL A 96 6.00 24.18 22.33
CA VAL A 96 6.62 24.77 21.14
C VAL A 96 5.69 24.67 19.93
N PHE A 97 5.01 23.53 19.71
CA PHE A 97 4.24 23.26 18.49
C PHE A 97 2.73 23.20 18.73
N ASP A 98 1.98 23.65 17.73
CA ASP A 98 0.50 23.66 17.73
C ASP A 98 -0.07 22.43 16.98
N GLU A 99 0.77 21.76 16.19
CA GLU A 99 0.47 20.50 15.52
C GLU A 99 1.68 19.57 15.63
N PHE A 100 1.44 18.29 15.89
CA PHE A 100 2.48 17.33 16.20
C PHE A 100 2.21 15.93 15.65
N VAL A 101 3.22 15.31 15.02
CA VAL A 101 3.14 13.94 14.47
C VAL A 101 3.92 12.93 15.29
N VAL A 102 3.28 11.81 15.63
CA VAL A 102 3.95 10.60 16.08
C VAL A 102 4.26 9.75 14.85
N ASP A 103 5.56 9.58 14.56
CA ASP A 103 6.05 8.85 13.38
C ASP A 103 5.70 7.35 13.45
N ASP A 104 5.91 6.64 12.35
CA ASP A 104 5.49 5.24 12.16
C ASP A 104 6.33 4.18 12.90
N PHE A 105 7.12 4.62 13.87
CA PHE A 105 7.79 3.78 14.87
C PHE A 105 6.95 3.55 16.14
N LEU A 106 5.68 3.97 16.18
CA LEU A 106 4.74 3.64 17.26
C LEU A 106 4.28 2.17 17.15
N CYS A 107 5.25 1.27 17.24
CA CYS A 107 5.11 -0.17 17.08
C CYS A 107 6.03 -0.93 18.03
N THR A 108 5.79 -2.24 18.18
CA THR A 108 6.67 -3.10 18.98
C THR A 108 6.56 -4.57 18.57
N GLY A 109 7.70 -5.25 18.60
CA GLY A 109 7.86 -6.68 18.48
C GLY A 109 8.37 -7.30 19.79
N ASP A 110 8.29 -6.56 20.91
CA ASP A 110 8.89 -6.95 22.17
C ASP A 110 8.38 -8.31 22.67
N THR A 111 9.30 -9.10 23.20
CA THR A 111 9.05 -10.42 23.81
C THR A 111 9.72 -10.57 25.18
N SER A 112 10.11 -9.45 25.79
CA SER A 112 10.70 -9.41 27.13
C SER A 112 9.82 -10.06 28.19
N GLN A 113 10.40 -10.42 29.34
CA GLN A 113 9.64 -11.03 30.44
C GLN A 113 8.52 -10.11 30.96
N ILE A 114 8.78 -8.79 31.04
CA ILE A 114 7.76 -7.84 31.47
C ILE A 114 6.58 -7.79 30.49
N SER A 115 6.84 -7.81 29.18
CA SER A 115 5.78 -7.85 28.16
C SER A 115 5.08 -9.20 28.10
N LYS A 116 5.78 -10.31 28.30
CA LYS A 116 5.17 -11.65 28.41
C LYS A 116 4.20 -11.73 29.59
N ALA A 117 4.61 -11.20 30.74
CA ALA A 117 3.75 -11.11 31.92
C ALA A 117 2.54 -10.22 31.67
N ALA A 118 2.73 -9.03 31.07
CA ALA A 118 1.65 -8.10 30.76
C ALA A 118 0.68 -8.62 29.69
N LYS A 119 1.18 -9.35 28.68
CA LYS A 119 0.36 -10.00 27.65
C LYS A 119 -0.70 -10.91 28.30
N GLY A 120 -0.31 -11.68 29.31
CA GLY A 120 -1.16 -12.71 29.92
C GLY A 120 -1.62 -13.71 28.87
N ASP A 121 -2.91 -14.04 28.86
CA ASP A 121 -3.50 -15.05 27.95
C ASP A 121 -3.84 -14.50 26.55
N ARG A 122 -3.69 -13.19 26.32
CA ARG A 122 -3.98 -12.57 25.02
C ARG A 122 -3.00 -13.04 23.93
N SER A 123 -3.41 -12.95 22.67
CA SER A 123 -2.46 -13.04 21.55
C SER A 123 -1.49 -11.86 21.58
N TRP A 124 -0.33 -12.00 20.93
CA TRP A 124 0.62 -10.89 20.80
C TRP A 124 0.01 -9.69 20.09
N SER A 125 -0.75 -9.93 19.01
CA SER A 125 -1.44 -8.86 18.27
C SER A 125 -2.42 -8.11 19.16
N GLN A 126 -3.30 -8.83 19.87
CA GLN A 126 -4.28 -8.19 20.77
C GLN A 126 -3.58 -7.36 21.85
N TYR A 127 -2.58 -7.94 22.54
CA TYR A 127 -1.82 -7.23 23.56
C TYR A 127 -1.14 -5.97 23.03
N ARG A 128 -0.45 -6.04 21.89
CA ARG A 128 0.28 -4.90 21.31
C ARG A 128 -0.68 -3.79 20.87
N MET A 129 -1.81 -4.15 20.27
CA MET A 129 -2.83 -3.17 19.90
C MET A 129 -3.45 -2.49 21.13
N ASP A 130 -3.77 -3.25 22.18
CA ASP A 130 -4.29 -2.69 23.44
C ASP A 130 -3.27 -1.75 24.09
N LEU A 131 -2.03 -2.24 24.25
CA LEU A 131 -0.94 -1.48 24.87
C LEU A 131 -0.71 -0.16 24.13
N LEU A 132 -0.51 -0.20 22.81
CA LEU A 132 -0.18 1.00 22.07
C LEU A 132 -1.37 1.94 21.88
N SER A 133 -2.61 1.45 21.88
CA SER A 133 -3.79 2.32 21.87
C SER A 133 -3.95 3.06 23.20
N GLU A 134 -3.75 2.36 24.32
CA GLU A 134 -3.77 2.98 25.66
C GLU A 134 -2.65 4.02 25.81
N LEU A 135 -1.43 3.65 25.42
CA LEU A 135 -0.26 4.52 25.55
C LEU A 135 -0.27 5.68 24.56
N SER A 136 -0.94 5.57 23.40
CA SER A 136 -1.20 6.74 22.54
C SER A 136 -1.83 7.88 23.34
N THR A 137 -2.87 7.59 24.12
CA THR A 137 -3.51 8.58 24.97
C THR A 137 -2.61 9.03 26.13
N LYS A 138 -2.10 8.08 26.92
CA LYS A 138 -1.40 8.37 28.20
C LYS A 138 -0.01 8.99 28.06
N ILE A 139 0.68 8.75 26.95
CA ILE A 139 2.06 9.24 26.73
C ILE A 139 2.07 10.43 25.78
N PHE A 140 1.21 10.43 24.75
CA PHE A 140 1.28 11.42 23.68
C PHE A 140 0.18 12.47 23.81
N ILE A 141 -1.09 12.05 23.82
CA ILE A 141 -2.21 13.00 23.76
C ILE A 141 -2.39 13.77 25.07
N GLU A 142 -2.55 13.09 26.21
CA GLU A 142 -2.81 13.73 27.50
C GLU A 142 -1.65 14.66 27.93
N PRO A 143 -0.37 14.24 27.90
CA PRO A 143 0.73 15.11 28.31
C PRO A 143 0.92 16.32 27.39
N ALA A 144 0.61 16.19 26.09
CA ALA A 144 0.62 17.33 25.18
C ALA A 144 -0.52 18.31 25.51
N LYS A 145 -1.74 17.80 25.72
CA LYS A 145 -2.93 18.62 26.05
C LYS A 145 -2.90 19.26 27.44
N GLU A 146 -2.14 18.70 28.39
CA GLU A 146 -1.82 19.35 29.67
C GLU A 146 -1.14 20.72 29.46
N VAL A 147 -0.31 20.84 28.43
CA VAL A 147 0.48 22.04 28.13
C VAL A 147 -0.21 22.93 27.10
N ASN A 148 -0.75 22.33 26.04
CA ASN A 148 -1.46 23.01 24.96
C ASN A 148 -2.77 22.26 24.67
N PRO A 149 -3.90 22.66 25.28
CA PRO A 149 -5.19 21.99 25.09
C PRO A 149 -5.67 21.95 23.63
N ASP A 150 -5.20 22.87 22.79
CA ASP A 150 -5.61 23.04 21.39
C ASP A 150 -4.68 22.33 20.40
N ILE A 151 -3.66 21.60 20.87
CA ILE A 151 -2.71 20.90 19.99
C ILE A 151 -3.41 19.84 19.12
N SER A 152 -3.11 19.88 17.82
CA SER A 152 -3.54 18.88 16.83
C SER A 152 -2.55 17.72 16.77
N MET A 153 -3.02 16.50 16.98
CA MET A 153 -2.18 15.30 17.06
C MET A 153 -2.38 14.40 15.84
N ILE A 154 -1.28 14.10 15.16
CA ILE A 154 -1.21 13.25 13.97
C ILE A 154 -0.57 11.90 14.32
N ILE A 155 -1.14 10.80 13.83
CA ILE A 155 -0.45 9.50 13.79
C ILE A 155 -0.03 9.17 12.36
N LYS A 156 1.22 8.75 12.18
CA LYS A 156 1.69 8.15 10.93
C LYS A 156 1.65 6.62 11.05
N TYR A 157 1.02 5.97 10.08
CA TYR A 157 1.12 4.53 9.86
C TYR A 157 2.25 4.23 8.88
N PRO A 158 2.94 3.08 9.00
CA PRO A 158 3.96 2.68 8.03
C PRO A 158 3.31 2.05 6.78
N GLN A 159 4.11 1.63 5.80
CA GLN A 159 3.58 1.02 4.57
C GLN A 159 3.20 -0.48 4.65
N TRP A 160 3.57 -1.18 5.72
CA TRP A 160 3.35 -2.64 5.85
C TRP A 160 1.92 -3.00 6.29
N TYR A 161 0.93 -2.56 5.52
CA TYR A 161 -0.50 -2.54 5.88
C TYR A 161 -1.12 -3.90 6.26
N ASP A 162 -0.57 -5.01 5.78
CA ASP A 162 -1.02 -6.35 6.17
C ASP A 162 -0.56 -6.75 7.57
N ARG A 163 0.55 -6.16 8.06
CA ARG A 163 1.20 -6.55 9.32
C ARG A 163 0.93 -5.58 10.48
N PHE A 164 0.16 -4.51 10.27
CA PHE A 164 -0.18 -3.49 11.28
C PHE A 164 -0.54 -4.06 12.65
N HIS A 165 -1.53 -4.94 12.69
CA HIS A 165 -2.05 -5.52 13.92
C HIS A 165 -1.03 -6.40 14.66
N LEU A 166 -0.05 -6.99 13.96
CA LEU A 166 0.99 -7.81 14.57
C LEU A 166 1.95 -6.99 15.45
N PHE A 167 2.09 -5.70 15.15
CA PHE A 167 3.03 -4.80 15.81
C PHE A 167 2.36 -3.63 16.54
N GLY A 168 1.04 -3.70 16.72
CA GLY A 168 0.27 -2.81 17.60
C GLY A 168 -0.32 -1.57 16.93
N TYR A 169 -0.37 -1.53 15.58
CA TYR A 169 -1.21 -0.56 14.87
C TYR A 169 -2.66 -1.02 14.87
N ASP A 170 -3.45 -0.36 15.70
CA ASP A 170 -4.89 -0.55 15.78
C ASP A 170 -5.62 0.44 14.86
N VAL A 171 -5.97 -0.04 13.66
CA VAL A 171 -6.66 0.73 12.63
C VAL A 171 -8.14 1.03 12.93
N GLU A 172 -8.69 0.50 14.02
CA GLU A 172 -10.05 0.80 14.45
C GLU A 172 -10.05 1.88 15.52
N ARG A 173 -9.25 1.72 16.58
CA ARG A 173 -9.21 2.65 17.71
C ARG A 173 -8.38 3.90 17.43
N LYS A 174 -7.17 3.77 16.85
CA LYS A 174 -6.23 4.91 16.77
C LYS A 174 -6.70 6.04 15.84
N PRO A 175 -7.37 5.81 14.69
CA PRO A 175 -7.96 6.92 13.94
C PRO A 175 -9.02 7.69 14.74
N GLY A 176 -9.65 7.07 15.73
CA GLY A 176 -10.53 7.74 16.70
C GLY A 176 -9.79 8.58 17.74
N ILE A 177 -8.61 8.12 18.19
CA ILE A 177 -7.78 8.77 19.23
C ILE A 177 -7.07 10.03 18.72
N PHE A 178 -6.53 9.98 17.50
CA PHE A 178 -5.78 11.09 16.91
C PHE A 178 -6.71 12.02 16.11
N ASP A 179 -6.30 13.28 15.93
CA ASP A 179 -7.04 14.28 15.16
C ASP A 179 -6.89 14.03 13.65
N LYS A 180 -5.77 13.43 13.25
CA LYS A 180 -5.30 13.32 11.87
C LYS A 180 -4.48 12.04 11.63
N VAL A 181 -4.51 11.53 10.39
CA VAL A 181 -3.87 10.26 9.99
C VAL A 181 -3.03 10.44 8.73
N TRP A 182 -1.76 10.05 8.83
CA TRP A 182 -0.80 9.96 7.73
C TRP A 182 -0.42 8.49 7.52
N VAL A 183 0.10 8.18 6.33
CA VAL A 183 0.54 6.82 6.01
C VAL A 183 1.78 6.80 5.14
N GLY A 184 2.61 5.80 5.37
CA GLY A 184 3.78 5.47 4.58
C GLY A 184 3.41 4.90 3.21
N THR A 185 4.06 5.44 2.18
CA THR A 185 4.02 4.98 0.80
C THR A 185 5.45 4.76 0.28
N GLU A 186 6.37 4.38 1.17
CA GLU A 186 7.81 4.16 0.94
C GLU A 186 8.14 2.93 0.05
N THR A 187 7.55 2.81 -1.15
CA THR A 187 7.71 1.60 -1.98
C THR A 187 9.15 1.32 -2.39
N ARG A 188 9.97 2.38 -2.46
CA ARG A 188 11.40 2.30 -2.81
C ARG A 188 11.69 1.41 -4.04
N GLY A 189 12.80 0.68 -4.05
CA GLY A 189 13.22 -0.13 -5.19
C GLY A 189 12.52 -1.49 -5.27
N GLN A 190 11.66 -1.70 -6.27
CA GLN A 190 10.97 -3.00 -6.47
C GLN A 190 11.90 -4.18 -6.83
N PHE A 191 13.16 -3.89 -7.15
CA PHE A 191 14.17 -4.87 -7.58
C PHE A 191 15.30 -5.04 -6.56
N THR A 192 15.22 -4.40 -5.39
CA THR A 192 16.24 -4.40 -4.37
C THR A 192 15.73 -5.07 -3.10
N GLN A 193 16.63 -5.74 -2.38
CA GLN A 193 16.27 -6.49 -1.17
C GLN A 193 16.28 -5.62 0.08
N ARG A 194 17.06 -4.53 0.11
CA ARG A 194 17.39 -3.80 1.36
C ARG A 194 16.16 -3.35 2.13
N PHE A 195 15.10 -2.95 1.43
CA PHE A 195 13.82 -2.59 2.03
C PHE A 195 12.66 -3.43 1.45
N GLY A 196 12.96 -4.66 1.04
CA GLY A 196 12.02 -5.59 0.42
C GLY A 196 11.69 -5.27 -1.03
N PHE A 197 11.26 -6.30 -1.77
CA PHE A 197 10.89 -6.22 -3.20
C PHE A 197 9.49 -5.60 -3.40
N VAL A 198 9.22 -4.46 -2.76
CA VAL A 198 7.90 -3.81 -2.70
C VAL A 198 7.50 -3.30 -4.09
N GLN A 199 6.27 -3.63 -4.51
CA GLN A 199 5.79 -3.19 -5.82
C GLN A 199 5.29 -1.73 -5.76
N PRO A 200 5.45 -0.93 -6.83
CA PRO A 200 5.02 0.47 -6.83
C PRO A 200 3.54 0.68 -6.46
N TYR A 201 2.67 -0.27 -6.82
CA TYR A 201 1.24 -0.19 -6.52
C TYR A 201 0.92 -0.26 -5.01
N ASN A 202 1.87 -0.72 -4.17
CA ASN A 202 1.72 -0.77 -2.71
C ASN A 202 1.38 0.61 -2.12
N GLY A 203 2.05 1.68 -2.59
CA GLY A 203 1.79 3.04 -2.10
C GLY A 203 0.34 3.48 -2.34
N PHE A 204 -0.24 3.06 -3.47
CA PHE A 204 -1.65 3.30 -3.76
C PHE A 204 -2.58 2.51 -2.84
N ILE A 205 -2.33 1.20 -2.65
CA ILE A 205 -3.14 0.35 -1.75
C ILE A 205 -3.09 0.86 -0.31
N SER A 206 -1.88 1.13 0.21
CA SER A 206 -1.63 1.61 1.57
C SER A 206 -2.41 2.89 1.84
N TYR A 207 -2.30 3.88 0.95
CA TYR A 207 -3.00 5.15 1.10
C TYR A 207 -4.51 5.00 0.98
N ARG A 208 -5.01 4.29 -0.04
CA ARG A 208 -6.46 4.14 -0.26
C ARG A 208 -7.14 3.42 0.90
N TRP A 209 -6.54 2.34 1.41
CA TRP A 209 -7.12 1.58 2.52
C TRP A 209 -7.13 2.40 3.81
N MET A 210 -6.04 3.12 4.11
CA MET A 210 -6.00 4.01 5.27
C MET A 210 -6.94 5.21 5.13
N SER A 211 -7.14 5.73 3.92
CA SER A 211 -8.11 6.80 3.65
C SER A 211 -9.55 6.34 3.90
N ASP A 212 -9.90 5.10 3.48
CA ASP A 212 -11.21 4.50 3.75
C ASP A 212 -11.46 4.35 5.27
N LEU A 213 -10.42 3.96 6.02
CA LEU A 213 -10.48 3.81 7.48
C LEU A 213 -10.54 5.14 8.24
N ALA A 214 -9.73 6.12 7.84
CA ALA A 214 -9.59 7.39 8.56
C ALA A 214 -10.61 8.45 8.12
N GLY A 215 -11.26 8.27 6.97
CA GLY A 215 -12.23 9.20 6.41
C GLY A 215 -11.66 10.61 6.29
N SER A 216 -12.40 11.60 6.81
CA SER A 216 -11.99 13.01 6.75
C SER A 216 -10.70 13.34 7.54
N LYS A 217 -10.22 12.43 8.40
CA LYS A 217 -8.97 12.60 9.15
C LYS A 217 -7.73 12.25 8.34
N MET A 218 -7.88 11.58 7.20
CA MET A 218 -6.76 11.28 6.30
C MET A 218 -6.20 12.60 5.75
N GLY A 219 -4.93 12.89 6.04
CA GLY A 219 -4.35 14.17 5.66
C GLY A 219 -3.16 14.11 4.70
N GLY A 220 -2.32 13.08 4.77
CA GLY A 220 -1.18 13.01 3.85
C GLY A 220 -0.47 11.67 3.82
N ALA A 221 0.47 11.55 2.90
CA ALA A 221 1.34 10.40 2.77
C ALA A 221 2.80 10.81 2.82
N TRP A 222 3.65 9.84 3.13
CA TRP A 222 5.05 10.05 3.38
C TRP A 222 5.86 9.01 2.62
N PHE A 223 6.94 9.42 1.99
CA PHE A 223 7.92 8.48 1.43
C PHE A 223 9.37 8.97 1.54
N ASP A 224 10.32 8.07 1.33
CA ASP A 224 11.75 8.34 1.52
C ASP A 224 12.64 7.93 0.32
N HIS A 225 13.92 8.29 0.42
CA HIS A 225 14.93 8.01 -0.60
C HIS A 225 15.55 6.61 -0.52
N GLY A 226 15.34 5.88 0.58
CA GLY A 226 15.80 4.50 0.84
C GLY A 226 16.91 3.95 -0.07
N ASP A 227 16.63 2.82 -0.73
CA ASP A 227 17.42 2.26 -1.83
C ASP A 227 16.87 2.65 -3.20
N CYS A 228 16.21 3.82 -3.30
CA CYS A 228 15.62 4.30 -4.54
C CYS A 228 16.70 4.69 -5.56
N ASP A 229 16.47 4.37 -6.83
CA ASP A 229 17.01 5.20 -7.91
C ASP A 229 16.14 6.46 -8.13
N ALA A 230 16.47 7.26 -9.15
CA ALA A 230 15.70 8.47 -9.46
C ALA A 230 14.23 8.17 -9.83
N ASN A 231 13.99 7.07 -10.55
CA ASN A 231 12.66 6.67 -11.02
C ASN A 231 11.83 6.08 -9.89
N ASP A 232 12.41 5.26 -9.01
CA ASP A 232 11.74 4.70 -7.84
C ASP A 232 11.15 5.82 -6.97
N PHE A 233 11.96 6.85 -6.69
CA PHE A 233 11.51 7.95 -5.84
C PHE A 233 10.35 8.76 -6.45
N ILE A 234 10.43 9.12 -7.73
CA ILE A 234 9.34 9.88 -8.37
C ILE A 234 8.09 9.02 -8.50
N GLU A 235 8.20 7.70 -8.71
CA GLU A 235 7.06 6.80 -8.78
C GLU A 235 6.25 6.75 -7.48
N GLN A 236 6.90 6.82 -6.32
CA GLN A 236 6.23 6.98 -5.03
C GLN A 236 5.32 8.21 -5.05
N ALA A 237 5.80 9.35 -5.57
CA ALA A 237 5.00 10.58 -5.69
C ALA A 237 3.77 10.38 -6.59
N TRP A 238 3.92 9.72 -7.72
CA TRP A 238 2.81 9.49 -8.65
C TRP A 238 1.75 8.57 -8.06
N GLN A 239 2.15 7.45 -7.45
CA GLN A 239 1.19 6.53 -6.82
C GLN A 239 0.48 7.17 -5.63
N THR A 240 1.21 7.96 -4.84
CA THR A 240 0.66 8.74 -3.73
C THR A 240 -0.38 9.76 -4.20
N THR A 241 -0.07 10.52 -5.26
CA THR A 241 -1.01 11.47 -5.86
C THR A 241 -2.24 10.78 -6.45
N LEU A 242 -2.05 9.68 -7.19
CA LEU A 242 -3.17 8.90 -7.76
C LEU A 242 -4.09 8.33 -6.69
N ALA A 243 -3.54 7.97 -5.52
CA ALA A 243 -4.33 7.49 -4.40
C ALA A 243 -5.23 8.57 -3.77
N GLY A 244 -4.96 9.85 -4.08
CA GLY A 244 -5.71 11.00 -3.57
C GLY A 244 -5.05 11.67 -2.37
N ALA A 245 -3.73 11.56 -2.22
CA ALA A 245 -2.98 12.30 -1.21
C ALA A 245 -3.12 13.81 -1.39
N LYS A 246 -3.57 14.48 -0.33
CA LYS A 246 -3.67 15.95 -0.28
C LYS A 246 -2.35 16.61 0.11
N GLU A 247 -1.52 15.86 0.84
CA GLU A 247 -0.19 16.27 1.25
C GLU A 247 0.80 15.13 1.02
N ILE A 248 1.99 15.48 0.52
CA ILE A 248 3.11 14.57 0.35
C ILE A 248 4.28 15.08 1.18
N VAL A 249 4.79 14.22 2.06
CA VAL A 249 5.94 14.49 2.93
C VAL A 249 7.15 13.70 2.42
N PHE A 250 8.28 14.38 2.23
CA PHE A 250 9.53 13.75 1.83
C PHE A 250 10.45 13.55 3.03
N PHE A 251 10.89 12.31 3.27
CA PHE A 251 11.96 12.03 4.21
C PHE A 251 13.27 11.75 3.46
N ASN A 252 14.35 12.49 3.70
CA ASN A 252 14.52 13.55 4.71
C ASN A 252 15.24 14.78 4.15
N TYR A 253 15.30 15.83 4.98
CA TYR A 253 16.01 17.07 4.67
C TYR A 253 17.51 16.86 4.39
N TYR A 254 18.15 15.90 5.07
CA TYR A 254 19.57 15.58 4.84
C TYR A 254 19.80 15.14 3.39
N ASP A 255 18.91 14.33 2.80
CA ASP A 255 19.03 13.93 1.40
C ASP A 255 18.93 15.13 0.45
N PHE A 256 18.06 16.10 0.74
CA PHE A 256 17.97 17.35 -0.05
C PHE A 256 19.24 18.20 0.02
N VAL A 257 19.90 18.27 1.18
CA VAL A 257 21.17 19.00 1.33
C VAL A 257 22.30 18.31 0.57
N ASN A 258 22.38 16.98 0.65
CA ASN A 258 23.45 16.22 0.02
C ASN A 258 23.19 15.92 -1.47
N GLY A 259 21.95 16.13 -1.92
CA GLY A 259 21.50 15.92 -3.28
C GLY A 259 21.15 14.46 -3.57
N HIS A 260 20.02 14.26 -4.26
CA HIS A 260 19.60 12.99 -4.82
C HIS A 260 19.15 13.21 -6.27
N ALA A 261 19.44 12.27 -7.17
CA ALA A 261 19.09 12.40 -8.59
C ALA A 261 17.57 12.60 -8.81
N ALA A 262 16.75 12.06 -7.90
CA ALA A 262 15.30 12.20 -7.94
C ALA A 262 14.79 13.63 -7.76
N HIS A 263 15.51 14.52 -7.07
CA HIS A 263 14.99 15.88 -6.81
C HIS A 263 14.79 16.67 -8.10
N HIS A 264 15.62 16.41 -9.11
CA HIS A 264 15.42 16.98 -10.44
C HIS A 264 14.09 16.54 -11.06
N LEU A 265 13.74 15.25 -10.96
CA LEU A 265 12.49 14.71 -11.51
C LEU A 265 11.26 15.25 -10.78
N VAL A 266 11.31 15.35 -9.45
CA VAL A 266 10.22 15.98 -8.69
C VAL A 266 10.01 17.41 -9.13
N ARG A 267 11.08 18.21 -9.24
CA ARG A 267 10.97 19.61 -9.68
C ARG A 267 10.42 19.75 -11.10
N THR A 268 10.91 18.94 -12.04
CA THR A 268 10.48 19.04 -13.45
C THR A 268 9.08 18.48 -13.70
N GLN A 269 8.60 17.58 -12.85
CA GLN A 269 7.26 16.97 -12.95
C GLN A 269 6.26 17.54 -11.95
N PHE A 270 6.64 18.51 -11.11
CA PHE A 270 5.79 19.03 -10.03
C PHE A 270 4.44 19.57 -10.55
N SER A 271 4.45 20.34 -11.64
CA SER A 271 3.21 20.86 -12.23
C SER A 271 2.29 19.74 -12.72
N GLN A 272 2.85 18.65 -13.25
CA GLN A 272 2.07 17.49 -13.68
C GLN A 272 1.45 16.77 -12.48
N LEU A 273 2.22 16.58 -11.40
CA LEU A 273 1.72 16.01 -10.14
C LEU A 273 0.63 16.89 -9.52
N ALA A 274 0.81 18.21 -9.47
CA ALA A 274 -0.18 19.14 -8.94
C ALA A 274 -1.48 19.16 -9.77
N ASN A 275 -1.36 19.16 -11.10
CA ASN A 275 -2.51 19.08 -12.01
C ASN A 275 -3.26 17.75 -11.84
N LEU A 276 -2.52 16.64 -11.70
CA LEU A 276 -3.11 15.35 -11.43
C LEU A 276 -3.81 15.33 -10.06
N ALA A 277 -3.19 15.87 -9.01
CA ALA A 277 -3.77 15.93 -7.67
C ALA A 277 -5.12 16.68 -7.69
N LYS A 278 -5.18 17.81 -8.39
CA LYS A 278 -6.43 18.56 -8.59
C LYS A 278 -7.49 17.72 -9.30
N TYR A 279 -7.10 17.01 -10.36
CA TYR A 279 -8.04 16.18 -11.11
C TYR A 279 -8.56 14.99 -10.31
N VAL A 280 -7.67 14.28 -9.60
CA VAL A 280 -7.99 13.12 -8.75
C VAL A 280 -8.89 13.51 -7.58
N ALA A 281 -8.76 14.74 -7.05
CA ALA A 281 -9.64 15.23 -6.00
C ALA A 281 -11.12 15.31 -6.44
N GLU A 282 -11.37 15.55 -7.73
CA GLU A 282 -12.72 15.61 -8.32
C GLU A 282 -13.13 14.29 -8.98
N ASN A 283 -12.14 13.54 -9.51
CA ASN A 283 -12.30 12.32 -10.29
C ASN A 283 -11.37 11.25 -9.72
N PRO A 284 -11.69 10.67 -8.54
CA PRO A 284 -10.82 9.69 -7.89
C PRO A 284 -10.60 8.48 -8.80
N VAL A 285 -9.49 7.77 -8.57
CA VAL A 285 -9.23 6.52 -9.29
C VAL A 285 -10.30 5.48 -8.91
N GLU A 286 -10.88 4.86 -9.93
CA GLU A 286 -11.92 3.84 -9.84
C GLU A 286 -11.41 2.48 -10.33
N GLY A 287 -12.06 1.40 -9.91
CA GLY A 287 -11.65 0.05 -10.27
C GLY A 287 -12.39 -1.04 -9.50
N ILE A 288 -11.75 -2.19 -9.38
CA ILE A 288 -12.28 -3.38 -8.73
C ILE A 288 -12.16 -3.26 -7.23
N ALA A 289 -13.26 -3.51 -6.52
CA ALA A 289 -13.27 -3.40 -5.08
C ALA A 289 -12.55 -4.60 -4.44
N ALA A 290 -11.50 -4.34 -3.67
CA ALA A 290 -10.70 -5.34 -2.96
C ALA A 290 -11.00 -5.28 -1.47
N TYR A 291 -11.61 -6.33 -0.92
CA TYR A 291 -12.09 -6.30 0.46
C TYR A 291 -11.00 -6.71 1.46
N LYS A 292 -10.67 -5.82 2.40
CA LYS A 292 -9.71 -6.05 3.48
C LYS A 292 -10.26 -5.55 4.82
N PRO A 293 -10.91 -6.41 5.63
CA PRO A 293 -11.35 -6.07 6.97
C PRO A 293 -10.21 -5.52 7.86
N GLN A 294 -10.57 -4.75 8.88
CA GLN A 294 -9.63 -4.30 9.91
C GLN A 294 -9.00 -5.49 10.64
N HIS A 295 -7.71 -5.38 10.98
CA HIS A 295 -6.90 -6.39 11.69
C HIS A 295 -7.06 -7.82 11.16
N SER A 296 -7.20 -7.98 9.84
CA SER A 296 -7.21 -9.28 9.16
C SER A 296 -5.79 -9.79 8.95
N ASP A 297 -5.57 -11.10 9.14
CA ASP A 297 -4.35 -11.77 8.71
C ASP A 297 -4.40 -12.01 7.20
N ALA A 298 -3.26 -11.87 6.52
CA ALA A 298 -3.15 -12.05 5.08
C ALA A 298 -2.80 -13.49 4.68
N GLY A 299 -2.37 -14.34 5.62
CA GLY A 299 -1.93 -15.70 5.34
C GLY A 299 -0.95 -15.75 4.16
N GLY A 300 -1.24 -16.63 3.19
CA GLY A 300 -0.47 -16.75 1.95
C GLY A 300 -0.66 -15.60 0.95
N ASP A 301 -1.54 -14.63 1.21
CA ASP A 301 -1.80 -13.46 0.33
C ASP A 301 -1.17 -12.16 0.85
N LEU A 302 -0.10 -12.26 1.66
CA LEU A 302 0.67 -11.09 2.11
C LEU A 302 1.07 -10.21 0.93
N TYR A 303 0.63 -8.95 0.93
CA TYR A 303 0.86 -7.95 -0.12
C TYR A 303 0.32 -8.31 -1.50
N LEU A 304 -0.57 -9.31 -1.62
CA LEU A 304 -1.07 -9.78 -2.92
C LEU A 304 -1.74 -8.68 -3.74
N MET A 305 -2.47 -7.76 -3.09
CA MET A 305 -3.13 -6.65 -3.80
C MET A 305 -2.14 -5.79 -4.60
N ASP A 306 -0.91 -5.64 -4.13
CA ASP A 306 0.14 -4.88 -4.80
C ASP A 306 0.54 -5.55 -6.12
N TYR A 307 0.63 -6.88 -6.11
CA TYR A 307 0.94 -7.69 -7.28
C TYR A 307 -0.21 -7.73 -8.28
N ILE A 308 -1.46 -7.86 -7.82
CA ILE A 308 -2.64 -7.82 -8.69
C ILE A 308 -2.81 -6.44 -9.33
N GLY A 309 -2.59 -5.36 -8.58
CA GLY A 309 -2.48 -4.00 -9.12
C GLY A 309 -1.42 -3.88 -10.21
N THR A 310 -0.24 -4.45 -9.94
CA THR A 310 0.90 -4.47 -10.89
C THR A 310 0.69 -5.39 -12.09
N LEU A 311 -0.26 -6.33 -12.02
CA LEU A 311 -0.77 -7.07 -13.19
C LEU A 311 -1.71 -6.22 -14.06
N GLY A 312 -1.95 -4.95 -13.74
CA GLY A 312 -2.81 -4.06 -14.51
C GLY A 312 -4.30 -4.22 -14.24
N ILE A 313 -4.64 -4.79 -13.08
CA ILE A 313 -6.01 -4.86 -12.57
C ILE A 313 -6.17 -3.72 -11.56
N PRO A 314 -6.96 -2.68 -11.83
CA PRO A 314 -7.05 -1.51 -10.94
C PRO A 314 -7.79 -1.88 -9.65
N LEU A 315 -7.10 -2.28 -8.60
CA LEU A 315 -7.70 -2.62 -7.32
C LEU A 315 -7.89 -1.37 -6.45
N ILE A 316 -9.07 -1.23 -5.85
CA ILE A 316 -9.41 -0.21 -4.85
C ILE A 316 -9.70 -0.93 -3.53
N PRO A 317 -8.86 -0.80 -2.49
CA PRO A 317 -9.07 -1.48 -1.23
C PRO A 317 -10.20 -0.83 -0.41
N TYR A 318 -11.03 -1.65 0.22
CA TYR A 318 -12.11 -1.25 1.11
C TYR A 318 -12.08 -2.03 2.42
N PHE A 319 -12.29 -1.36 3.55
CA PHE A 319 -12.40 -2.03 4.85
C PHE A 319 -13.80 -2.57 5.16
N GLN A 320 -14.81 -2.06 4.46
CA GLN A 320 -16.19 -2.55 4.48
C GLN A 320 -16.49 -3.36 3.22
N TYR A 321 -17.39 -4.35 3.34
CA TYR A 321 -17.76 -5.16 2.18
C TYR A 321 -18.46 -4.28 1.12
N PRO A 322 -17.97 -4.25 -0.12
CA PRO A 322 -18.46 -3.34 -1.16
C PRO A 322 -19.74 -3.89 -1.82
N GLN A 323 -20.90 -3.69 -1.18
CA GLN A 323 -22.19 -4.30 -1.57
C GLN A 323 -22.73 -3.92 -2.96
N ASP A 324 -22.22 -2.83 -3.53
CA ASP A 324 -22.69 -2.24 -4.80
C ASP A 324 -21.62 -2.31 -5.91
N ALA A 325 -20.50 -3.00 -5.66
CA ALA A 325 -19.47 -3.19 -6.68
C ALA A 325 -19.88 -4.26 -7.70
N GLU A 326 -19.52 -4.04 -8.97
CA GLU A 326 -19.73 -5.01 -10.05
C GLU A 326 -18.73 -6.18 -9.99
N VAL A 327 -17.56 -5.92 -9.38
CA VAL A 327 -16.52 -6.92 -9.14
C VAL A 327 -15.98 -6.78 -7.72
N VAL A 328 -15.90 -7.90 -7.00
CA VAL A 328 -15.33 -7.96 -5.64
C VAL A 328 -14.17 -8.96 -5.58
N PHE A 329 -12.98 -8.47 -5.25
CA PHE A 329 -11.80 -9.28 -4.97
C PHE A 329 -11.72 -9.61 -3.47
N LEU A 330 -11.69 -10.90 -3.16
CA LEU A 330 -11.69 -11.46 -1.81
C LEU A 330 -10.41 -12.28 -1.59
N PRO A 331 -9.34 -11.66 -1.08
CA PRO A 331 -8.13 -12.37 -0.66
C PRO A 331 -8.33 -12.97 0.74
N THR A 332 -7.31 -13.67 1.23
CA THR A 332 -7.33 -14.34 2.56
C THR A 332 -7.82 -13.44 3.68
N GLN A 333 -7.47 -12.15 3.65
CA GLN A 333 -7.92 -11.14 4.62
C GLN A 333 -9.45 -11.11 4.80
N ALA A 334 -10.21 -11.32 3.72
CA ALA A 334 -11.67 -11.32 3.75
C ALA A 334 -12.27 -12.47 4.57
N ALA A 335 -11.51 -13.55 4.81
CA ALA A 335 -11.95 -14.70 5.60
C ALA A 335 -12.23 -14.36 7.07
N LYS A 336 -11.70 -13.23 7.57
CA LYS A 336 -12.01 -12.72 8.92
C LYS A 336 -13.48 -12.35 9.11
N ASP A 337 -14.18 -11.99 8.04
CA ASP A 337 -15.59 -11.57 8.10
C ASP A 337 -16.51 -12.79 8.34
N PRO A 338 -17.16 -12.91 9.51
CA PRO A 338 -17.97 -14.08 9.82
C PRO A 338 -19.22 -14.20 8.94
N ASP A 339 -19.68 -13.10 8.35
CA ASP A 339 -20.89 -13.03 7.51
C ASP A 339 -20.56 -13.10 6.01
N ILE A 340 -19.32 -13.41 5.65
CA ILE A 340 -18.83 -13.30 4.27
C ILE A 340 -19.61 -14.17 3.27
N LEU A 341 -20.06 -15.37 3.68
CA LEU A 341 -20.86 -16.24 2.81
C LEU A 341 -22.16 -15.55 2.37
N ALA A 342 -22.92 -14.99 3.32
CA ALA A 342 -24.19 -14.33 3.02
C ALA A 342 -24.00 -13.11 2.11
N LYS A 343 -22.89 -12.38 2.30
CA LYS A 343 -22.50 -11.25 1.45
C LYS A 343 -22.16 -11.71 0.03
N ILE A 344 -21.39 -12.79 -0.12
CA ILE A 344 -21.07 -13.41 -1.42
C ILE A 344 -22.35 -13.84 -2.14
N GLU A 345 -23.24 -14.58 -1.48
CA GLU A 345 -24.48 -15.07 -2.09
C GLU A 345 -25.35 -13.94 -2.60
N LYS A 346 -25.53 -12.88 -1.80
CA LYS A 346 -26.28 -11.68 -2.19
C LYS A 346 -25.66 -10.97 -3.40
N SER A 347 -24.34 -10.89 -3.48
CA SER A 347 -23.65 -10.30 -4.62
C SER A 347 -23.83 -11.15 -5.88
N LEU A 348 -23.67 -12.48 -5.78
CA LEU A 348 -23.85 -13.39 -6.91
C LEU A 348 -25.30 -13.39 -7.44
N GLU A 349 -26.30 -13.23 -6.56
CA GLU A 349 -27.70 -13.05 -6.97
C GLU A 349 -27.93 -11.80 -7.81
N LYS A 350 -27.17 -10.73 -7.59
CA LYS A 350 -27.20 -9.50 -8.39
C LYS A 350 -26.39 -9.60 -9.69
N GLY A 351 -25.73 -10.72 -9.96
CA GLY A 351 -24.86 -10.89 -11.14
C GLY A 351 -23.45 -10.34 -10.98
N VAL A 352 -23.01 -10.06 -9.75
CA VAL A 352 -21.66 -9.57 -9.46
C VAL A 352 -20.62 -10.64 -9.79
N THR A 353 -19.44 -10.19 -10.23
CA THR A 353 -18.26 -11.05 -10.36
C THR A 353 -17.49 -11.10 -9.05
N ILE A 354 -17.23 -12.29 -8.52
CA ILE A 354 -16.43 -12.47 -7.31
C ILE A 354 -15.11 -13.15 -7.68
N VAL A 355 -14.00 -12.64 -7.17
CA VAL A 355 -12.67 -13.21 -7.37
C VAL A 355 -12.13 -13.67 -6.02
N PHE A 356 -12.02 -14.98 -5.82
CA PHE A 356 -11.40 -15.60 -4.66
C PHE A 356 -9.90 -15.81 -4.87
N THR A 357 -9.15 -15.85 -3.78
CA THR A 357 -7.89 -16.58 -3.73
C THR A 357 -8.13 -17.97 -3.14
N THR A 358 -7.24 -18.91 -3.43
CA THR A 358 -7.21 -20.21 -2.74
C THR A 358 -6.96 -20.05 -1.23
N GLY A 359 -6.15 -19.07 -0.83
CA GLY A 359 -5.95 -18.75 0.58
C GLY A 359 -7.24 -18.31 1.28
N PHE A 360 -8.10 -17.52 0.62
CA PHE A 360 -9.44 -17.20 1.11
C PHE A 360 -10.30 -18.45 1.31
N LEU A 361 -10.33 -19.35 0.31
CA LEU A 361 -11.11 -20.59 0.39
C LEU A 361 -10.65 -21.50 1.54
N SER A 362 -9.35 -21.56 1.82
CA SER A 362 -8.78 -22.36 2.90
C SER A 362 -9.09 -21.82 4.30
N ASN A 363 -9.31 -20.51 4.44
CA ASN A 363 -9.40 -19.84 5.75
C ASN A 363 -10.82 -19.38 6.13
N ALA A 364 -11.78 -19.33 5.19
CA ALA A 364 -13.14 -18.90 5.49
C ALA A 364 -13.90 -19.92 6.36
N ASN A 365 -14.63 -19.42 7.38
CA ASN A 365 -15.39 -20.27 8.34
C ASN A 365 -16.41 -21.20 7.65
N ASN A 366 -16.97 -20.79 6.51
CA ASN A 366 -17.93 -21.57 5.72
C ASN A 366 -17.28 -22.17 4.46
N GLY A 367 -16.02 -22.60 4.58
CA GLY A 367 -15.18 -22.99 3.45
C GLY A 367 -15.81 -24.04 2.53
N LYS A 368 -16.59 -25.00 3.07
CA LYS A 368 -17.28 -26.00 2.25
C LYS A 368 -18.28 -25.36 1.28
N GLN A 369 -19.20 -24.55 1.78
CA GLN A 369 -20.21 -23.88 0.94
C GLN A 369 -19.56 -22.92 -0.06
N ILE A 370 -18.53 -22.19 0.37
CA ILE A 370 -17.83 -21.25 -0.51
C ILE A 370 -17.05 -22.01 -1.60
N ALA A 371 -16.41 -23.14 -1.29
CA ALA A 371 -15.72 -23.98 -2.27
C ALA A 371 -16.70 -24.62 -3.27
N GLU A 372 -17.89 -25.03 -2.82
CA GLU A 372 -18.97 -25.51 -3.70
C GLU A 372 -19.40 -24.43 -4.71
N LEU A 373 -19.52 -23.16 -4.28
CA LEU A 373 -19.76 -22.03 -5.18
C LEU A 373 -18.61 -21.86 -6.18
N ALA A 374 -17.35 -21.97 -5.70
CA ALA A 374 -16.16 -21.85 -6.52
C ALA A 374 -15.94 -23.02 -7.49
N GLY A 375 -16.67 -24.13 -7.31
CA GLY A 375 -16.54 -25.34 -8.12
C GLY A 375 -15.28 -26.15 -7.83
N ILE A 376 -14.87 -26.16 -6.57
CA ILE A 376 -13.67 -26.81 -6.06
C ILE A 376 -14.06 -27.75 -4.91
N GLU A 377 -13.38 -28.89 -4.79
CA GLU A 377 -13.56 -29.84 -3.68
C GLU A 377 -13.08 -29.25 -2.35
N TYR A 378 -13.78 -29.58 -1.25
CA TYR A 378 -13.43 -29.18 0.11
C TYR A 378 -13.11 -30.41 0.99
N PRO A 379 -12.08 -30.37 1.85
CA PRO A 379 -11.19 -29.24 2.11
C PRO A 379 -10.18 -29.01 0.98
N LEU A 380 -9.85 -27.73 0.72
CA LEU A 380 -8.74 -27.40 -0.16
C LEU A 380 -7.43 -27.79 0.54
N ASN A 381 -6.58 -28.56 -0.14
CA ASN A 381 -5.25 -28.89 0.38
C ASN A 381 -4.32 -27.67 0.25
N SER A 382 -4.32 -26.79 1.27
CA SER A 382 -3.38 -25.67 1.44
C SER A 382 -2.01 -26.20 1.87
N THR A 383 -1.28 -26.77 0.92
CA THR A 383 0.15 -27.04 1.06
C THR A 383 0.85 -26.24 -0.04
N PRO A 384 1.43 -25.08 0.28
CA PRO A 384 2.04 -24.24 -0.74
C PRO A 384 3.10 -24.99 -1.54
N ILE A 385 3.04 -24.84 -2.87
CA ILE A 385 3.96 -25.46 -3.81
C ILE A 385 4.53 -24.42 -4.75
N LYS A 386 5.66 -24.76 -5.38
CA LYS A 386 6.31 -23.90 -6.35
C LYS A 386 6.35 -24.58 -7.71
N ALA A 387 5.42 -24.21 -8.59
CA ALA A 387 5.39 -24.66 -9.97
C ALA A 387 6.61 -24.16 -10.74
N ASP A 388 7.18 -24.98 -11.63
CA ASP A 388 8.36 -24.63 -12.41
C ASP A 388 8.02 -23.96 -13.74
N GLY A 389 6.79 -24.14 -14.22
CA GLY A 389 6.30 -23.59 -15.48
C GLY A 389 4.79 -23.49 -15.56
N VAL A 390 4.30 -23.22 -16.76
CA VAL A 390 2.89 -23.03 -17.09
C VAL A 390 2.57 -23.65 -18.45
N ILE A 391 1.30 -23.99 -18.68
CA ILE A 391 0.81 -24.30 -20.03
C ILE A 391 0.34 -22.99 -20.70
N ASN A 392 1.12 -22.50 -21.64
CA ASN A 392 0.81 -21.32 -22.43
C ASN A 392 0.50 -21.70 -23.88
N SER A 393 -0.72 -21.44 -24.33
CA SER A 393 -1.20 -21.80 -25.69
C SER A 393 -0.94 -23.27 -26.06
N GLY A 394 -1.18 -24.18 -25.10
CA GLY A 394 -1.00 -25.63 -25.26
C GLY A 394 0.46 -26.12 -25.19
N LYS A 395 1.42 -25.27 -24.83
CA LYS A 395 2.83 -25.64 -24.67
C LYS A 395 3.33 -25.31 -23.28
N TYR A 396 4.23 -26.15 -22.76
CA TYR A 396 4.95 -25.83 -21.52
C TYR A 396 5.87 -24.62 -21.75
N GLU A 397 5.82 -23.66 -20.84
CA GLU A 397 6.69 -22.51 -20.76
C GLU A 397 7.23 -22.39 -19.33
N LYS A 398 8.55 -22.33 -19.17
CA LYS A 398 9.20 -22.24 -17.86
C LYS A 398 9.04 -20.83 -17.28
N ILE A 399 8.71 -20.72 -15.99
CA ILE A 399 8.71 -19.44 -15.27
C ILE A 399 10.05 -19.32 -14.54
N LYS A 400 10.83 -18.28 -14.86
CA LYS A 400 12.21 -18.12 -14.36
C LYS A 400 12.32 -18.21 -12.84
N LEU A 401 11.39 -17.56 -12.12
CA LEU A 401 11.37 -17.55 -10.66
C LEU A 401 10.55 -18.69 -10.06
N GLY A 402 9.91 -19.54 -10.87
CA GLY A 402 8.80 -20.42 -10.47
C GLY A 402 7.54 -19.63 -10.10
N LEU A 403 6.40 -20.32 -10.04
CA LEU A 403 5.12 -19.73 -9.66
C LEU A 403 4.67 -20.35 -8.33
N ASP A 404 4.62 -19.52 -7.28
CA ASP A 404 4.19 -19.92 -5.94
C ASP A 404 2.64 -20.05 -5.92
N LEU A 405 2.15 -21.22 -5.53
CA LEU A 405 0.73 -21.60 -5.48
C LEU A 405 0.38 -22.01 -4.05
N GLU A 406 -0.83 -21.70 -3.60
CA GLU A 406 -1.29 -22.04 -2.24
C GLU A 406 -1.54 -23.54 -2.06
N GLY A 407 -1.90 -24.24 -3.14
CA GLY A 407 -2.18 -25.66 -3.09
C GLY A 407 -2.53 -26.26 -4.45
N ILE A 408 -3.19 -27.43 -4.41
CA ILE A 408 -3.63 -28.18 -5.60
C ILE A 408 -5.15 -28.30 -5.56
N PRO A 409 -5.90 -27.35 -6.16
CA PRO A 409 -7.35 -27.44 -6.25
C PRO A 409 -7.81 -28.65 -7.07
N VAL A 410 -8.77 -29.40 -6.55
CA VAL A 410 -9.49 -30.43 -7.29
C VAL A 410 -10.81 -29.84 -7.76
N LEU A 411 -11.04 -29.83 -9.07
CA LEU A 411 -12.23 -29.22 -9.65
C LEU A 411 -13.43 -30.17 -9.59
N THR A 412 -14.59 -29.63 -9.21
CA THR A 412 -15.87 -30.35 -9.30
C THR A 412 -16.61 -29.93 -10.57
N ASN A 413 -17.24 -28.76 -10.56
CA ASN A 413 -17.87 -28.13 -11.72
C ASN A 413 -17.12 -26.87 -12.20
N GLY A 414 -16.05 -26.46 -11.50
CA GLY A 414 -15.18 -25.38 -11.92
C GLY A 414 -14.40 -25.75 -13.18
N LYS A 415 -14.12 -24.74 -14.01
CA LYS A 415 -13.34 -24.88 -15.25
C LYS A 415 -12.00 -24.17 -15.08
N SER A 416 -10.90 -24.89 -15.20
CA SER A 416 -9.58 -24.26 -15.29
C SER A 416 -9.45 -23.50 -16.62
N LEU A 417 -9.09 -22.22 -16.53
CA LEU A 417 -8.75 -21.37 -17.66
C LEU A 417 -7.24 -21.33 -17.90
N LEU A 418 -6.43 -21.48 -16.85
CA LEU A 418 -4.98 -21.47 -16.89
C LEU A 418 -4.43 -22.56 -15.94
N ASN A 419 -3.43 -23.32 -16.40
CA ASN A 419 -2.83 -24.42 -15.63
C ASN A 419 -1.33 -24.19 -15.45
N ALA A 420 -0.87 -24.16 -14.20
CA ALA A 420 0.54 -24.23 -13.87
C ALA A 420 1.06 -25.66 -14.02
N VAL A 421 2.37 -25.85 -14.04
CA VAL A 421 2.99 -27.18 -14.10
C VAL A 421 3.84 -27.39 -12.86
N PHE A 422 3.54 -28.45 -12.13
CA PHE A 422 4.29 -28.91 -10.96
C PHE A 422 4.40 -30.43 -11.02
N ASP A 423 5.60 -30.98 -10.86
CA ASP A 423 5.88 -32.42 -10.97
C ASP A 423 5.28 -33.07 -12.24
N SER A 424 5.40 -32.40 -13.38
CA SER A 424 4.83 -32.81 -14.68
C SER A 424 3.30 -32.96 -14.69
N LYS A 425 2.59 -32.38 -13.72
CA LYS A 425 1.12 -32.33 -13.66
C LYS A 425 0.63 -30.91 -13.88
N GLU A 426 -0.50 -30.79 -14.57
CA GLU A 426 -1.23 -29.54 -14.70
C GLU A 426 -2.00 -29.25 -13.41
N ILE A 427 -1.72 -28.09 -12.81
CA ILE A 427 -2.36 -27.61 -11.59
C ILE A 427 -3.25 -26.41 -11.95
N PRO A 428 -4.56 -26.43 -11.66
CA PRO A 428 -5.43 -25.29 -11.92
C PRO A 428 -4.90 -24.02 -11.22
N PHE A 429 -4.70 -22.97 -12.02
CA PHE A 429 -4.20 -21.67 -11.57
C PHE A 429 -5.29 -20.61 -11.55
N PHE A 430 -6.06 -20.50 -12.63
CA PHE A 430 -7.16 -19.54 -12.75
C PHE A 430 -8.42 -20.30 -13.12
N ILE A 431 -9.36 -20.38 -12.20
CA ILE A 431 -10.54 -21.26 -12.29
C ILE A 431 -11.76 -20.37 -12.44
N LYS A 432 -12.67 -20.71 -13.35
CA LYS A 432 -13.97 -20.07 -13.51
C LYS A 432 -15.09 -21.02 -13.09
N SER A 433 -16.06 -20.50 -12.36
CA SER A 433 -17.35 -21.13 -12.10
C SER A 433 -18.46 -20.08 -12.23
N GLU A 434 -19.70 -20.55 -12.32
CA GLU A 434 -20.88 -19.70 -12.44
C GLU A 434 -21.91 -20.13 -11.41
N TYR A 435 -22.55 -19.17 -10.77
CA TYR A 435 -23.60 -19.43 -9.80
C TYR A 435 -24.72 -18.40 -9.95
N LYS A 436 -25.93 -18.89 -10.25
CA LYS A 436 -27.07 -18.05 -10.62
C LYS A 436 -26.69 -17.10 -11.77
N ALA A 437 -26.77 -15.79 -11.55
CA ALA A 437 -26.39 -14.77 -12.52
C ALA A 437 -24.93 -14.30 -12.38
N GLY A 438 -24.25 -14.68 -11.29
CA GLY A 438 -22.91 -14.23 -10.95
C GLY A 438 -21.81 -15.13 -11.53
N THR A 439 -20.63 -14.54 -11.67
CA THR A 439 -19.41 -15.26 -12.09
C THR A 439 -18.45 -15.34 -10.92
N ILE A 440 -17.80 -16.48 -10.76
CA ILE A 440 -16.75 -16.67 -9.76
C ILE A 440 -15.45 -17.01 -10.47
N PHE A 441 -14.40 -16.31 -10.09
CA PHE A 441 -13.03 -16.68 -10.42
C PHE A 441 -12.29 -17.10 -9.15
N THR A 442 -11.43 -18.11 -9.23
CA THR A 442 -10.48 -18.44 -8.15
C THR A 442 -9.06 -18.38 -8.70
N LEU A 443 -8.22 -17.57 -8.05
CA LEU A 443 -6.79 -17.48 -8.30
C LEU A 443 -6.02 -18.35 -7.30
N ASN A 444 -5.32 -19.35 -7.79
CA ASN A 444 -4.43 -20.18 -6.99
C ASN A 444 -3.08 -19.47 -6.79
N SER A 445 -3.05 -18.48 -5.92
CA SER A 445 -1.87 -17.66 -5.63
C SER A 445 -1.35 -17.91 -4.22
N HIS A 446 -0.03 -17.87 -4.08
CA HIS A 446 0.65 -17.69 -2.80
C HIS A 446 1.76 -16.65 -3.01
N THR A 447 1.87 -15.67 -2.11
CA THR A 447 2.95 -14.69 -2.13
C THR A 447 4.07 -15.12 -1.19
N PHE A 448 3.82 -15.07 0.12
CA PHE A 448 4.85 -15.24 1.13
C PHE A 448 4.36 -16.03 2.34
N SER A 449 5.30 -16.76 2.93
CA SER A 449 5.15 -17.47 4.20
C SER A 449 6.11 -16.88 5.25
N GLN A 450 5.88 -17.16 6.53
CA GLN A 450 6.83 -16.76 7.58
C GLN A 450 8.24 -17.33 7.33
N ALA A 451 8.35 -18.52 6.72
CA ALA A 451 9.64 -19.10 6.35
C ALA A 451 10.39 -18.27 5.30
N ASP A 452 9.70 -17.58 4.39
CA ASP A 452 10.33 -16.67 3.43
C ASP A 452 10.93 -15.45 4.14
N PHE A 453 10.21 -14.88 5.12
CA PHE A 453 10.70 -13.79 5.96
C PHE A 453 11.95 -14.20 6.76
N ASP A 454 11.85 -15.35 7.44
CA ASP A 454 12.93 -15.90 8.27
C ASP A 454 14.20 -16.18 7.44
N ALA A 455 14.05 -16.63 6.19
CA ALA A 455 15.17 -16.97 5.30
C ALA A 455 16.07 -15.78 4.95
N VAL A 456 15.56 -14.56 5.00
CA VAL A 456 16.31 -13.33 4.68
C VAL A 456 16.40 -12.34 5.83
N GLY A 457 15.83 -12.68 7.00
CA GLY A 457 15.79 -11.79 8.16
C GLY A 457 14.92 -10.54 7.95
N GLU A 458 14.03 -10.54 6.97
CA GLU A 458 13.02 -9.50 6.77
C GLU A 458 11.84 -9.75 7.72
N VAL A 459 11.17 -8.69 8.17
CA VAL A 459 10.11 -8.79 9.20
C VAL A 459 8.81 -8.12 8.73
N LEU A 460 8.91 -7.14 7.84
CA LEU A 460 7.85 -6.21 7.53
C LEU A 460 7.46 -6.27 6.06
N LEU A 461 8.43 -6.31 5.14
CA LEU A 461 8.20 -6.08 3.71
C LEU A 461 8.43 -7.34 2.86
N SER A 462 8.16 -7.25 1.56
CA SER A 462 8.21 -8.39 0.65
C SER A 462 9.61 -9.03 0.62
N PRO A 463 9.79 -10.27 1.13
CA PRO A 463 11.12 -10.84 1.40
C PRO A 463 11.86 -11.34 0.16
N LYS A 464 11.15 -11.61 -0.94
CA LYS A 464 11.69 -12.13 -2.20
C LYS A 464 10.89 -11.62 -3.41
N PRO A 465 11.45 -11.64 -4.64
CA PRO A 465 10.65 -11.45 -5.84
C PRO A 465 9.75 -12.67 -6.09
N LEU A 466 8.62 -12.45 -6.77
CA LEU A 466 7.65 -13.50 -7.10
C LEU A 466 7.55 -13.72 -8.61
N GLY A 467 7.38 -14.97 -9.03
CA GLY A 467 7.15 -15.29 -10.44
C GLY A 467 5.77 -14.93 -10.95
N LEU A 468 4.84 -14.50 -10.09
CA LEU A 468 3.52 -14.02 -10.49
C LEU A 468 3.60 -12.85 -11.50
N LEU A 469 4.62 -12.00 -11.39
CA LEU A 469 4.86 -10.92 -12.36
C LEU A 469 5.75 -11.34 -13.54
N GLU A 470 6.21 -12.59 -13.57
CA GLU A 470 7.01 -13.17 -14.64
C GLU A 470 6.18 -14.11 -15.53
N ILE A 471 4.85 -14.15 -15.33
CA ILE A 471 3.94 -14.95 -16.16
C ILE A 471 3.88 -14.41 -17.60
N PRO A 472 3.55 -15.27 -18.60
CA PRO A 472 3.44 -14.84 -19.99
C PRO A 472 2.35 -13.78 -20.19
N THR A 473 2.54 -12.89 -21.17
CA THR A 473 1.57 -11.85 -21.52
C THR A 473 0.17 -12.40 -21.79
N ILE A 474 0.06 -13.58 -22.41
CA ILE A 474 -1.24 -14.23 -22.67
C ILE A 474 -1.95 -14.55 -21.35
N TRP A 475 -1.23 -15.11 -20.38
CA TRP A 475 -1.78 -15.39 -19.05
C TRP A 475 -2.22 -14.13 -18.33
N ALA A 476 -1.36 -13.10 -18.28
CA ALA A 476 -1.68 -11.83 -17.67
C ALA A 476 -2.94 -11.20 -18.29
N ASN A 477 -3.06 -11.22 -19.61
CA ASN A 477 -4.21 -10.72 -20.35
C ASN A 477 -5.48 -11.55 -20.10
N THR A 478 -5.38 -12.88 -20.02
CA THR A 478 -6.53 -13.74 -19.67
C THR A 478 -7.06 -13.39 -18.28
N ILE A 479 -6.20 -13.34 -17.27
CA ILE A 479 -6.61 -13.04 -15.89
C ILE A 479 -7.27 -11.67 -15.81
N ARG A 480 -6.58 -10.62 -16.28
CA ARG A 480 -7.09 -9.25 -16.13
C ARG A 480 -8.35 -9.01 -16.96
N ASN A 481 -8.43 -9.49 -18.20
CA ASN A 481 -9.55 -9.17 -19.08
C ASN A 481 -10.83 -9.93 -18.71
N GLU A 482 -10.71 -11.11 -18.09
CA GLU A 482 -11.85 -11.79 -17.48
C GLU A 482 -12.34 -11.02 -16.25
N ILE A 483 -11.42 -10.67 -15.35
CA ILE A 483 -11.72 -9.98 -14.09
C ILE A 483 -12.30 -8.57 -14.31
N VAL A 484 -11.74 -7.78 -15.24
CA VAL A 484 -12.19 -6.39 -15.51
C VAL A 484 -13.33 -6.33 -16.53
N SER A 485 -13.82 -7.46 -17.04
CA SER A 485 -14.85 -7.47 -18.08
C SER A 485 -16.12 -6.68 -17.72
N PRO A 486 -16.62 -6.67 -16.46
CA PRO A 486 -17.79 -5.85 -16.10
C PRO A 486 -17.54 -4.34 -16.22
N LEU A 487 -16.28 -3.89 -16.08
CA LEU A 487 -15.88 -2.49 -16.25
C LEU A 487 -15.79 -2.06 -17.73
N ASN A 488 -16.16 -2.93 -18.66
CA ASN A 488 -16.26 -2.67 -20.09
C ASN A 488 -14.96 -2.17 -20.75
N PHE A 489 -13.79 -2.64 -20.29
CA PHE A 489 -12.52 -2.39 -20.99
C PHE A 489 -11.65 -3.65 -21.07
N LYS A 490 -10.62 -3.58 -21.93
CA LYS A 490 -9.57 -4.59 -22.04
C LYS A 490 -8.21 -3.91 -22.08
N LEU A 491 -7.24 -4.52 -21.43
CA LEU A 491 -5.83 -4.13 -21.49
C LEU A 491 -5.02 -5.32 -22.01
N ASN A 492 -4.47 -5.21 -23.21
CA ASN A 492 -3.55 -6.23 -23.74
C ASN A 492 -2.13 -5.71 -23.62
N ALA A 493 -1.42 -6.16 -22.59
CA ALA A 493 -0.10 -5.66 -22.22
C ALA A 493 0.70 -6.73 -21.47
N PRO A 494 2.04 -6.68 -21.46
CA PRO A 494 2.81 -7.50 -20.52
C PRO A 494 2.47 -7.17 -19.05
N THR A 495 3.01 -7.93 -18.10
CA THR A 495 2.97 -7.57 -16.68
C THR A 495 3.67 -6.22 -16.45
N ARG A 496 3.37 -5.56 -15.32
CA ARG A 496 3.93 -4.24 -14.96
C ARG A 496 3.53 -3.09 -15.89
N ILE A 497 2.56 -3.30 -16.78
CA ILE A 497 1.77 -2.23 -17.39
C ILE A 497 0.48 -2.09 -16.61
N VAL A 498 0.28 -0.93 -16.00
CA VAL A 498 -0.85 -0.66 -15.12
C VAL A 498 -1.75 0.40 -15.75
N VAL A 499 -3.07 0.23 -15.59
CA VAL A 499 -4.08 1.23 -15.90
C VAL A 499 -4.81 1.62 -14.61
N GLN A 500 -4.96 2.91 -14.37
CA GLN A 500 -5.74 3.48 -13.27
C GLN A 500 -6.79 4.43 -13.86
N PRO A 501 -8.03 3.95 -14.07
CA PRO A 501 -9.15 4.76 -14.56
C PRO A 501 -9.53 5.88 -13.58
N MET A 502 -9.89 7.05 -14.09
CA MET A 502 -10.46 8.18 -13.33
C MET A 502 -11.77 8.56 -14.02
N GLY A 503 -12.85 7.86 -13.63
CA GLY A 503 -14.12 7.86 -14.35
C GLY A 503 -14.04 7.26 -15.75
N ASP A 504 -14.99 7.63 -16.62
CA ASP A 504 -15.15 7.05 -17.96
C ASP A 504 -14.35 7.74 -19.07
N SER A 505 -13.61 8.80 -18.74
CA SER A 505 -13.01 9.70 -19.74
C SER A 505 -11.53 9.99 -19.55
N ALA A 506 -10.92 9.42 -18.51
CA ALA A 506 -9.50 9.59 -18.22
C ALA A 506 -8.88 8.30 -17.68
N TRP A 507 -7.64 8.06 -18.06
CA TRP A 507 -6.86 6.89 -17.65
C TRP A 507 -5.41 7.28 -17.47
N MET A 508 -4.82 6.86 -16.34
CA MET A 508 -3.38 6.89 -16.16
C MET A 508 -2.82 5.51 -16.53
N PHE A 509 -1.81 5.49 -17.40
CA PHE A 509 -1.04 4.27 -17.69
C PHE A 509 0.39 4.42 -17.21
N HIS A 510 0.90 3.39 -16.54
CA HIS A 510 2.28 3.30 -16.08
C HIS A 510 2.99 2.11 -16.70
N ASN A 511 4.24 2.31 -17.11
CA ASN A 511 5.17 1.24 -17.44
C ASN A 511 6.22 1.09 -16.34
N TYR A 512 6.05 0.12 -15.45
CA TYR A 512 7.03 -0.18 -14.40
C TYR A 512 8.16 -1.12 -14.86
N ASN A 513 8.18 -1.50 -16.13
CA ASN A 513 9.27 -2.31 -16.68
C ASN A 513 10.54 -1.46 -16.90
N GLN A 514 11.69 -2.15 -16.90
CA GLN A 514 12.99 -1.59 -17.28
C GLN A 514 13.20 -1.52 -18.80
N THR A 515 12.17 -1.80 -19.60
CA THR A 515 12.22 -1.81 -21.07
C THR A 515 11.00 -1.08 -21.65
N ASN A 516 11.15 -0.57 -22.88
CA ASN A 516 10.03 -0.03 -23.63
C ASN A 516 8.98 -1.12 -23.86
N LYS A 517 7.70 -0.80 -23.65
CA LYS A 517 6.60 -1.75 -23.82
C LYS A 517 5.51 -1.18 -24.70
N ASP A 518 5.09 -1.99 -25.67
CA ASP A 518 3.92 -1.74 -26.48
C ASP A 518 2.71 -2.46 -25.88
N PHE A 519 1.55 -1.81 -25.93
CA PHE A 519 0.31 -2.37 -25.44
C PHE A 519 -0.90 -1.75 -26.14
N SER A 520 -2.08 -2.33 -25.88
CA SER A 520 -3.34 -1.76 -26.34
C SER A 520 -4.38 -1.74 -25.24
N PHE A 521 -5.16 -0.67 -25.23
CA PHE A 521 -6.32 -0.48 -24.39
C PHE A 521 -7.56 -0.42 -25.29
N SER A 522 -8.63 -1.11 -24.93
CA SER A 522 -9.88 -1.08 -25.70
C SER A 522 -11.07 -0.90 -24.78
N LYS A 523 -11.96 0.01 -25.14
CA LYS A 523 -13.21 0.29 -24.42
C LYS A 523 -14.25 0.74 -25.44
N PRO A 524 -15.50 0.23 -25.39
CA PRO A 524 -16.55 0.65 -26.30
C PRO A 524 -16.72 2.17 -26.33
N GLY A 525 -16.80 2.75 -27.53
CA GLY A 525 -16.95 4.19 -27.72
C GLY A 525 -15.66 5.01 -27.69
N LEU A 526 -14.48 4.42 -27.49
CA LEU A 526 -13.21 5.16 -27.58
C LEU A 526 -13.03 5.85 -28.95
N SER A 527 -13.51 5.25 -30.03
CA SER A 527 -13.48 5.85 -31.38
C SER A 527 -14.22 7.18 -31.50
N LYS A 528 -15.13 7.48 -30.57
CA LYS A 528 -15.93 8.70 -30.54
C LYS A 528 -15.30 9.79 -29.67
N MET A 529 -14.27 9.45 -28.90
CA MET A 529 -13.57 10.38 -28.02
C MET A 529 -12.40 11.03 -28.77
N LYS A 530 -12.14 12.30 -28.47
CA LYS A 530 -10.90 12.96 -28.89
C LYS A 530 -9.88 12.79 -27.77
N LEU A 531 -9.13 11.70 -27.82
CA LEU A 531 -8.16 11.37 -26.78
C LEU A 531 -6.90 12.24 -26.95
N ILE A 532 -6.40 12.74 -25.83
CA ILE A 532 -5.15 13.50 -25.76
C ILE A 532 -4.23 12.91 -24.69
N ASN A 533 -2.93 13.03 -24.91
CA ASN A 533 -1.93 12.92 -23.85
C ASN A 533 -1.90 14.24 -23.06
N VAL A 534 -2.34 14.24 -21.81
CA VAL A 534 -2.44 15.47 -21.00
C VAL A 534 -1.06 16.10 -20.75
N PHE A 535 0.03 15.33 -20.82
CA PHE A 535 1.38 15.87 -20.59
C PHE A 535 1.98 16.55 -21.81
N THR A 536 1.59 16.17 -23.02
CA THR A 536 2.18 16.66 -24.28
C THR A 536 1.17 17.37 -25.18
N GLU A 537 -0.12 17.33 -24.84
CA GLU A 537 -1.27 17.81 -25.63
C GLU A 537 -1.42 17.11 -26.99
N GLU A 538 -0.68 16.02 -27.22
CA GLU A 538 -0.75 15.23 -28.44
C GLU A 538 -2.09 14.50 -28.55
N VAL A 539 -2.75 14.62 -29.70
CA VAL A 539 -3.95 13.83 -30.01
C VAL A 539 -3.56 12.38 -30.27
N LEU A 540 -4.18 11.47 -29.53
CA LEU A 540 -3.90 10.04 -29.59
C LEU A 540 -4.93 9.36 -30.51
N PRO A 541 -4.53 8.88 -31.70
CA PRO A 541 -5.45 8.23 -32.62
C PRO A 541 -5.88 6.85 -32.08
N THR A 542 -7.14 6.50 -32.34
CA THR A 542 -7.65 5.14 -32.11
C THR A 542 -7.82 4.39 -33.43
N ASN A 543 -7.73 3.06 -33.37
CA ASN A 543 -8.17 2.19 -34.46
C ASN A 543 -9.48 1.52 -34.03
N GLY A 544 -10.61 2.07 -34.49
CA GLY A 544 -11.90 1.75 -33.88
C GLY A 544 -11.88 2.10 -32.38
N ASP A 545 -12.38 1.19 -31.55
CA ASP A 545 -12.43 1.33 -30.10
C ASP A 545 -11.15 0.87 -29.39
N THR A 546 -10.01 0.84 -30.09
CA THR A 546 -8.71 0.46 -29.55
C THR A 546 -7.70 1.59 -29.63
N LEU A 547 -7.13 1.96 -28.49
CA LEU A 547 -5.95 2.81 -28.36
C LEU A 547 -4.69 1.95 -28.28
N LYS A 548 -3.69 2.21 -29.15
CA LYS A 548 -2.38 1.56 -29.10
C LYS A 548 -1.35 2.55 -28.55
N LEU A 549 -0.52 2.09 -27.62
CA LEU A 549 0.47 2.93 -26.93
C LEU A 549 1.82 2.22 -26.87
N SER A 550 2.88 3.03 -26.80
CA SER A 550 4.24 2.60 -26.50
C SER A 550 4.78 3.48 -25.38
N LEU A 551 5.23 2.86 -24.28
CA LEU A 551 5.78 3.58 -23.13
C LEU A 551 7.23 3.20 -22.89
N GLN A 552 8.08 4.23 -22.80
CA GLN A 552 9.48 4.10 -22.41
C GLN A 552 9.62 3.42 -21.03
N PRO A 553 10.80 2.84 -20.72
CA PRO A 553 11.07 2.28 -19.40
C PRO A 553 10.70 3.25 -18.28
N ARG A 554 10.03 2.77 -17.23
CA ARG A 554 9.70 3.57 -16.03
C ARG A 554 8.93 4.87 -16.37
N SER A 555 8.20 4.91 -17.48
CA SER A 555 7.45 6.10 -17.92
C SER A 555 5.94 5.95 -17.72
N ARG A 556 5.20 7.03 -17.97
CA ARG A 556 3.75 7.10 -17.77
C ARG A 556 3.08 8.02 -18.78
N ILE A 557 1.79 7.84 -18.99
CA ILE A 557 0.95 8.70 -19.82
C ILE A 557 -0.41 8.87 -19.17
N TRP A 558 -0.87 10.12 -19.11
CA TRP A 558 -2.23 10.45 -18.72
C TRP A 558 -3.04 10.71 -20.00
N VAL A 559 -3.98 9.83 -20.29
CA VAL A 559 -4.90 9.93 -21.42
C VAL A 559 -6.22 10.52 -20.95
N LYS A 560 -6.74 11.53 -21.63
CA LYS A 560 -8.06 12.13 -21.35
C LYS A 560 -8.83 12.40 -22.63
N ASN A 561 -10.16 12.33 -22.60
CA ASN A 561 -11.00 12.90 -23.64
C ASN A 561 -11.01 14.45 -23.54
N GLU A 562 -10.62 15.16 -24.60
CA GLU A 562 -10.47 16.63 -24.65
C GLU A 562 -11.76 17.39 -24.30
N SER A 563 -12.93 16.77 -24.48
CA SER A 563 -14.24 17.42 -24.25
C SER A 563 -14.61 17.60 -22.77
N ASN A 564 -13.77 17.16 -21.84
CA ASN A 564 -13.99 17.17 -20.38
C ASN A 564 -12.89 17.93 -19.64
#